data_AF-A0A955UGV7-F1
#
_entry.id   AF-A0A955UGV7-F1
#
_cell.length_a   1.000
_cell.length_b   1.000
_cell.length_c   1.000
_cell.angle_alpha   90.00
_cell.angle_beta   90.00
_cell.angle_gamma   90.00
#
_symmetry.space_group_name_H-M   'P 1'
#
loop_
_entity.id
_entity.type
_entity.pdbx_description
1 polymer ?
#
loop_
_entity_poly.entity_id
_entity_poly.type
_entity_poly.pdbx_seq_one_letter_code
_entity_poly.pdbx_strand_id
1 'polypeptide(L)'
;MSIRIGSTGISFGAIRSLREAERNVARSSARLASGLRINRAADDAAGLAVSERFRAEIASLSRAQLNTQDGISLAQTAQGGLSEISSLLSEARALAVASSSGALGGQTRAQLDSQFQAILQDIDAIAATTGFSGFEPLADDTLQVELAVGVDAGDTITVSGVDATASGLGVGGLDIATSGAAASSLASLDTAIGNASALAARFGVAENRLESRSRLLGARIEATASAESRIRDADFALESALLARNQIIQESAIAVIGQANANLSLVLRLLE
;
A
#
# COMPACT_ATOMS: atom_id res chain seq x y z
N MET A 1 -40.59 -49.43 32.89
CA MET A 1 -39.32 -48.74 33.23
C MET A 1 -38.86 -49.23 34.59
N SER A 2 -37.80 -50.03 34.67
CA SER A 2 -37.25 -50.45 35.97
C SER A 2 -36.50 -49.29 36.61
N ILE A 3 -37.01 -48.74 37.70
CA ILE A 3 -36.31 -47.72 38.50
C ILE A 3 -35.25 -48.45 39.33
N ARG A 4 -33.98 -48.32 38.95
CA ARG A 4 -32.84 -48.85 39.71
C ARG A 4 -32.24 -47.71 40.53
N ILE A 5 -32.33 -47.81 41.87
CA ILE A 5 -31.89 -46.78 42.82
C ILE A 5 -30.35 -46.63 42.85
N GLY A 6 -29.60 -47.63 42.38
CA GLY A 6 -28.13 -47.63 42.39
C GLY A 6 -27.43 -47.08 41.14
N SER A 7 -28.12 -46.77 40.04
CA SER A 7 -27.47 -46.21 38.84
C SER A 7 -28.33 -45.13 38.16
N THR A 8 -27.98 -43.88 38.42
CA THR A 8 -28.66 -42.70 37.91
C THR A 8 -28.27 -42.41 36.45
N GLY A 9 -28.48 -43.36 35.54
CA GLY A 9 -28.14 -43.20 34.11
C GLY A 9 -28.76 -41.96 33.47
N ILE A 10 -29.95 -41.55 33.94
CA ILE A 10 -30.65 -40.32 33.51
C ILE A 10 -29.92 -39.06 33.99
N SER A 11 -29.38 -39.02 35.22
CA SER A 11 -28.64 -37.84 35.71
C SER A 11 -27.23 -37.76 35.15
N PHE A 12 -26.53 -38.89 34.94
CA PHE A 12 -25.22 -38.89 34.29
C PHE A 12 -25.30 -38.42 32.83
N GLY A 13 -26.37 -38.77 32.11
CA GLY A 13 -26.65 -38.25 30.78
C GLY A 13 -26.88 -36.73 30.79
N ALA A 14 -27.73 -36.25 31.71
CA ALA A 14 -28.04 -34.82 31.85
C ALA A 14 -26.84 -33.97 32.31
N ILE A 15 -25.98 -34.49 33.19
CA ILE A 15 -24.74 -33.79 33.61
C ILE A 15 -23.74 -33.72 32.45
N ARG A 16 -23.66 -34.77 31.61
CA ARG A 16 -22.77 -34.78 30.44
C ARG A 16 -23.23 -33.75 29.40
N SER A 17 -24.53 -33.71 29.10
CA SER A 17 -25.09 -32.72 28.18
C SER A 17 -24.98 -31.29 28.71
N LEU A 18 -25.15 -31.09 30.03
CA LEU A 18 -24.92 -29.79 30.67
C LEU A 18 -23.49 -29.29 30.49
N ARG A 19 -22.48 -30.13 30.81
CA ARG A 19 -21.06 -29.78 30.64
C ARG A 19 -20.68 -29.53 29.17
N GLU A 20 -21.36 -30.17 28.23
CA GLU A 20 -21.17 -29.91 26.81
C GLU A 20 -21.81 -28.58 26.39
N ALA A 21 -23.02 -28.29 26.84
CA ALA A 21 -23.70 -27.02 26.63
C ALA A 21 -22.90 -25.84 27.20
N GLU A 22 -22.39 -25.94 28.43
CA GLU A 22 -21.53 -24.92 29.07
C GLU A 22 -20.28 -24.62 28.24
N ARG A 23 -19.59 -25.66 27.75
CA ARG A 23 -18.41 -25.49 26.88
C ARG A 23 -18.75 -24.85 25.54
N ASN A 24 -19.94 -25.11 25.00
CA ASN A 24 -20.38 -24.55 23.72
C ASN A 24 -20.87 -23.11 23.88
N VAL A 25 -21.58 -22.78 24.97
CA VAL A 25 -21.93 -21.39 25.35
C VAL A 25 -20.67 -20.55 25.50
N ALA A 26 -19.67 -21.04 26.23
CA ALA A 26 -18.41 -20.33 26.40
C ALA A 26 -17.67 -20.09 25.06
N ARG A 27 -17.71 -21.06 24.14
CA ARG A 27 -17.10 -20.92 22.81
C ARG A 27 -17.85 -19.91 21.94
N SER A 28 -19.17 -20.01 21.79
CA SER A 28 -19.95 -19.05 20.99
C SER A 28 -19.87 -17.64 21.58
N SER A 29 -19.87 -17.49 22.91
CA SER A 29 -19.64 -16.20 23.56
C SER A 29 -18.27 -15.61 23.25
N ALA A 30 -17.21 -16.43 23.28
CA ALA A 30 -15.86 -15.98 22.91
C ALA A 30 -15.75 -15.58 21.44
N ARG A 31 -16.42 -16.30 20.52
CA ARG A 31 -16.45 -15.97 19.08
C ARG A 31 -17.26 -14.71 18.77
N LEU A 32 -18.40 -14.52 19.43
CA LEU A 32 -19.20 -13.30 19.31
C LEU A 32 -18.45 -12.08 19.86
N ALA A 33 -17.72 -12.25 20.97
CA ALA A 33 -16.93 -11.17 21.56
C ALA A 33 -15.70 -10.81 20.72
N SER A 34 -15.03 -11.78 20.11
CA SER A 34 -13.86 -11.52 19.25
C SER A 34 -14.20 -11.19 17.81
N GLY A 35 -15.39 -11.55 17.34
CA GLY A 35 -15.76 -11.52 15.92
C GLY A 35 -15.09 -12.61 15.07
N LEU A 36 -14.30 -13.51 15.67
CA LEU A 36 -13.52 -14.52 14.97
C LEU A 36 -14.02 -15.93 15.29
N ARG A 37 -14.16 -16.75 14.26
CA ARG A 37 -14.46 -18.18 14.34
C ARG A 37 -13.30 -18.96 14.96
N ILE A 38 -12.06 -18.57 14.65
CA ILE A 38 -10.82 -19.21 15.12
C ILE A 38 -10.09 -18.24 16.05
N ASN A 39 -10.18 -18.50 17.36
CA ASN A 39 -9.54 -17.68 18.39
C ASN A 39 -8.24 -18.30 18.91
N ARG A 40 -8.14 -19.63 18.92
CA ARG A 40 -6.99 -20.37 19.42
C ARG A 40 -6.62 -21.50 18.45
N ALA A 41 -5.37 -21.94 18.49
CA ALA A 41 -4.90 -23.08 17.68
C ALA A 41 -5.69 -24.37 17.95
N ALA A 42 -6.27 -24.50 19.14
CA ALA A 42 -7.14 -25.63 19.50
C ALA A 42 -8.49 -25.65 18.77
N ASP A 43 -8.94 -24.51 18.23
CA ASP A 43 -10.21 -24.43 17.48
C ASP A 43 -10.04 -24.95 16.05
N ASP A 44 -8.94 -24.57 15.40
CA ASP A 44 -8.55 -25.02 14.04
C ASP A 44 -7.08 -24.65 13.78
N ALA A 45 -6.17 -25.61 13.98
CA ALA A 45 -4.73 -25.37 13.84
C ALA A 45 -4.34 -25.03 12.39
N ALA A 46 -4.95 -25.70 11.41
CA ALA A 46 -4.66 -25.49 9.99
C ALA A 46 -5.23 -24.15 9.51
N GLY A 47 -6.48 -23.85 9.87
CA GLY A 47 -7.13 -22.57 9.54
C GLY A 47 -6.41 -21.38 10.18
N LEU A 48 -5.94 -21.52 11.43
CA LEU A 48 -5.14 -20.49 12.07
C LEU A 48 -3.83 -20.24 11.29
N ALA A 49 -3.07 -21.30 10.97
CA ALA A 49 -1.81 -21.17 10.23
C ALA A 49 -1.99 -20.48 8.87
N VAL A 50 -3.05 -20.81 8.12
CA VAL A 50 -3.36 -20.17 6.83
C VAL A 50 -3.76 -18.71 7.02
N SER A 51 -4.59 -18.40 8.01
CA SER A 51 -5.00 -17.01 8.28
C SER A 51 -3.83 -16.11 8.72
N GLU A 52 -2.92 -16.62 9.54
CA GLU A 52 -1.70 -15.88 9.93
C GLU A 52 -0.80 -15.61 8.71
N ARG A 53 -0.69 -16.58 7.79
CA ARG A 53 0.03 -16.37 6.53
C ARG A 53 -0.64 -15.28 5.68
N PHE A 54 -1.96 -15.28 5.56
CA PHE A 54 -2.67 -14.23 4.82
C PHE A 54 -2.53 -12.85 5.48
N ARG A 55 -2.53 -12.77 6.82
CA ARG A 55 -2.26 -11.50 7.52
C ARG A 55 -0.85 -11.00 7.28
N ALA A 56 0.15 -11.88 7.32
CA ALA A 56 1.52 -11.53 6.99
C ALA A 56 1.65 -11.05 5.53
N GLU A 57 0.95 -11.72 4.61
CA GLU A 57 0.91 -11.33 3.20
C GLU A 57 0.24 -9.96 3.00
N ILE A 58 -0.91 -9.69 3.64
CA ILE A 58 -1.60 -8.40 3.61
C ILE A 58 -0.68 -7.30 4.14
N ALA A 59 -0.04 -7.51 5.30
CA ALA A 59 0.89 -6.53 5.87
C ALA A 59 2.05 -6.23 4.91
N SER A 60 2.59 -7.26 4.24
CA SER A 60 3.67 -7.12 3.27
C SER A 60 3.21 -6.40 2.00
N LEU A 61 2.03 -6.73 1.47
CA LEU A 61 1.42 -6.06 0.32
C LEU A 61 1.12 -4.59 0.61
N SER A 62 0.62 -4.26 1.80
CA SER A 62 0.40 -2.87 2.21
C SER A 62 1.70 -2.08 2.28
N ARG A 63 2.81 -2.68 2.70
CA ARG A 63 4.13 -2.04 2.63
C ARG A 63 4.61 -1.85 1.20
N ALA A 64 4.46 -2.86 0.35
CA ALA A 64 4.76 -2.73 -1.08
C ALA A 64 3.93 -1.63 -1.76
N GLN A 65 2.66 -1.44 -1.36
CA GLN A 65 1.81 -0.37 -1.87
C GLN A 65 2.32 1.01 -1.46
N LEU A 66 2.74 1.18 -0.20
CA LEU A 66 3.36 2.43 0.26
C LEU A 66 4.67 2.73 -0.48
N ASN A 67 5.55 1.73 -0.63
CA ASN A 67 6.77 1.89 -1.42
C ASN A 67 6.47 2.29 -2.87
N THR A 68 5.43 1.71 -3.48
CA THR A 68 4.98 2.07 -4.83
C THR A 68 4.52 3.53 -4.89
N GLN A 69 3.81 4.00 -3.86
CA GLN A 69 3.37 5.38 -3.75
C GLN A 69 4.53 6.37 -3.58
N ASP A 70 5.55 6.01 -2.79
CA ASP A 70 6.77 6.80 -2.64
C ASP A 70 7.50 6.93 -3.99
N GLY A 71 7.54 5.85 -4.78
CA GLY A 71 8.08 5.89 -6.14
C GLY A 71 7.30 6.80 -7.10
N ILE A 72 5.96 6.81 -7.00
CA ILE A 72 5.12 7.74 -7.77
C ILE A 72 5.44 9.18 -7.38
N SER A 73 5.54 9.47 -6.08
CA SER A 73 5.88 10.81 -5.60
C SER A 73 7.28 11.25 -6.06
N LEU A 74 8.25 10.34 -6.10
CA LEU A 74 9.58 10.63 -6.65
C LEU A 74 9.51 10.98 -8.15
N ALA A 75 8.79 10.18 -8.95
CA ALA A 75 8.62 10.44 -10.38
C ALA A 75 7.90 11.77 -10.65
N GLN A 76 6.85 12.07 -9.89
CA GLN A 76 6.10 13.33 -9.99
C GLN A 76 6.96 14.55 -9.60
N THR A 77 7.78 14.42 -8.56
CA THR A 77 8.72 15.48 -8.16
C THR A 77 9.73 15.75 -9.28
N ALA A 78 10.29 14.71 -9.89
CA ALA A 78 11.19 14.83 -11.03
C ALA A 78 10.51 15.47 -12.26
N GLN A 79 9.27 15.07 -12.58
CA GLN A 79 8.50 15.68 -13.67
C GLN A 79 8.22 17.17 -13.42
N GLY A 80 7.92 17.56 -12.18
CA GLY A 80 7.73 18.97 -11.80
C GLY A 80 8.98 19.80 -12.09
N GLY A 81 10.15 19.33 -11.65
CA GLY A 81 11.43 20.00 -11.95
C GLY A 81 11.72 20.08 -13.45
N LEU A 82 11.48 19.00 -14.20
CA LEU A 82 11.66 19.00 -15.66
C LEU A 82 10.69 19.93 -16.39
N SER A 83 9.48 20.12 -15.88
CA SER A 83 8.52 21.08 -16.44
C SER A 83 9.01 22.53 -16.28
N GLU A 84 9.63 22.84 -15.15
CA GLU A 84 10.24 24.16 -14.92
C GLU A 84 11.45 24.36 -15.84
N ILE A 85 12.35 23.37 -15.92
CA ILE A 85 13.50 23.39 -16.84
C ILE A 85 13.05 23.59 -18.30
N SER A 86 11.99 22.92 -18.74
CA SER A 86 11.44 23.09 -20.11
C SER A 86 10.93 24.52 -20.36
N SER A 87 10.33 25.15 -19.35
CA SER A 87 9.87 26.54 -19.42
C SER A 87 11.05 27.50 -19.54
N LEU A 88 12.08 27.30 -18.72
CA LEU A 88 13.33 28.07 -18.75
C LEU A 88 14.08 27.91 -20.09
N LEU A 89 14.15 26.71 -20.65
CA LEU A 89 14.75 26.50 -21.97
C LEU A 89 14.00 27.24 -23.08
N SER A 90 12.67 27.30 -22.98
CA SER A 90 11.83 28.04 -23.93
C SER A 90 12.06 29.55 -23.83
N GLU A 91 12.26 30.07 -22.62
CA GLU A 91 12.65 31.46 -22.38
C GLU A 91 14.07 31.77 -22.88
N ALA A 92 15.04 30.90 -22.57
CA ALA A 92 16.41 30.99 -23.08
C ALA A 92 16.44 31.03 -24.61
N ARG A 93 15.60 30.22 -25.26
CA ARG A 93 15.40 30.25 -26.71
C ARG A 93 14.82 31.57 -27.20
N ALA A 94 13.85 32.15 -26.51
CA ALA A 94 13.30 33.45 -26.87
C ALA A 94 14.36 34.56 -26.81
N LEU A 95 15.23 34.54 -25.77
CA LEU A 95 16.37 35.45 -25.66
C LEU A 95 17.40 35.24 -26.78
N ALA A 96 17.67 33.99 -27.16
CA ALA A 96 18.57 33.67 -28.28
C ALA A 96 18.00 34.19 -29.62
N VAL A 97 16.69 34.01 -29.88
CA VAL A 97 16.03 34.58 -31.07
C VAL A 97 16.14 36.11 -31.05
N ALA A 98 15.89 36.75 -29.91
CA ALA A 98 16.02 38.19 -29.78
C ALA A 98 17.46 38.63 -30.12
N SER A 99 18.49 38.04 -29.50
CA SER A 99 19.89 38.41 -29.72
C SER A 99 20.39 38.13 -31.14
N SER A 100 19.79 37.14 -31.83
CA SER A 100 20.11 36.84 -33.24
C SER A 100 19.71 37.96 -34.22
N SER A 101 18.81 38.87 -33.81
CA SER A 101 18.37 39.99 -34.66
C SER A 101 19.51 40.98 -34.94
N GLY A 102 19.68 41.33 -36.21
CA GLY A 102 20.72 42.26 -36.68
C GLY A 102 20.53 43.72 -36.22
N ALA A 103 19.35 44.09 -35.70
CA ALA A 103 19.02 45.46 -35.31
C ALA A 103 19.50 45.83 -33.89
N LEU A 104 20.02 44.88 -33.11
CA LEU A 104 20.46 45.10 -31.73
C LEU A 104 21.93 45.56 -31.65
N GLY A 105 22.19 46.55 -30.80
CA GLY A 105 23.54 46.98 -30.47
C GLY A 105 24.26 46.01 -29.53
N GLY A 106 25.59 46.06 -29.50
CA GLY A 106 26.43 45.14 -28.69
C GLY A 106 26.15 45.21 -27.18
N GLN A 107 25.84 46.39 -26.64
CA GLN A 107 25.49 46.53 -25.21
C GLN A 107 24.17 45.82 -24.87
N THR A 108 23.16 45.91 -25.74
CA THR A 108 21.88 45.22 -25.53
C THR A 108 22.05 43.70 -25.63
N ARG A 109 22.88 43.21 -26.56
CA ARG A 109 23.19 41.77 -26.62
C ARG A 109 23.90 41.27 -25.37
N ALA A 110 24.82 42.04 -24.81
CA ALA A 110 25.47 41.69 -23.53
C ALA A 110 24.47 41.58 -22.37
N GLN A 111 23.42 42.42 -22.34
CA GLN A 111 22.36 42.34 -21.32
C GLN A 111 21.42 41.14 -21.53
N LEU A 112 21.16 40.76 -22.78
CA LEU A 112 20.42 39.53 -23.09
C LEU A 112 21.24 38.30 -22.71
N ASP A 113 22.54 38.31 -23.00
CA ASP A 113 23.45 37.24 -22.63
C ASP A 113 23.53 37.07 -21.10
N SER A 114 23.59 38.14 -20.32
CA SER A 114 23.55 38.01 -18.85
C SER A 114 22.26 37.38 -18.33
N GLN A 115 21.12 37.65 -18.96
CA GLN A 115 19.84 36.99 -18.61
C GLN A 115 19.86 35.51 -19.02
N PHE A 116 20.40 35.21 -20.21
CA PHE A 116 20.55 33.84 -20.69
C PHE A 116 21.45 33.01 -19.76
N GLN A 117 22.58 33.55 -19.31
CA GLN A 117 23.45 32.87 -18.36
C GLN A 117 22.79 32.64 -17.00
N ALA A 118 21.96 33.59 -16.52
CA ALA A 118 21.18 33.41 -15.30
C ALA A 118 20.18 32.25 -15.44
N ILE A 119 19.49 32.15 -16.58
CA ILE A 119 18.59 31.02 -16.85
C ILE A 119 19.33 29.68 -16.84
N LEU A 120 20.53 29.60 -17.42
CA LEU A 120 21.33 28.37 -17.37
C LEU A 120 21.72 27.99 -15.94
N GLN A 121 22.05 28.98 -15.10
CA GLN A 121 22.33 28.76 -13.67
C GLN A 121 21.08 28.31 -12.91
N ASP A 122 19.91 28.86 -13.23
CA ASP A 122 18.64 28.44 -12.62
C ASP A 122 18.27 27.01 -13.02
N ILE A 123 18.54 26.59 -14.26
CA ILE A 123 18.39 25.19 -14.70
C ILE A 123 19.26 24.26 -13.86
N ASP A 124 20.54 24.58 -13.68
CA ASP A 124 21.45 23.79 -12.85
C ASP A 124 20.99 23.75 -11.39
N ALA A 125 20.50 24.88 -10.86
CA ALA A 125 19.97 24.96 -9.50
C ALA A 125 18.72 24.11 -9.33
N ILE A 126 17.78 24.11 -10.28
CA ILE A 126 16.58 23.27 -10.24
C ILE A 126 16.95 21.80 -10.34
N ALA A 127 17.88 21.43 -11.23
CA ALA A 127 18.35 20.05 -11.36
C ALA A 127 18.95 19.53 -10.04
N ALA A 128 19.75 20.36 -9.35
CA ALA A 128 20.38 20.00 -8.08
C ALA A 128 19.42 20.05 -6.87
N THR A 129 18.42 20.93 -6.86
CA THR A 129 17.50 21.10 -5.71
C THR A 129 16.24 20.24 -5.81
N THR A 130 15.91 19.74 -6.99
CA THR A 130 14.77 18.82 -7.17
C THR A 130 15.14 17.47 -6.58
N GLY A 131 14.62 17.20 -5.38
CA GLY A 131 14.86 15.95 -4.69
C GLY A 131 13.65 15.44 -3.92
N PHE A 132 13.61 14.12 -3.75
CA PHE A 132 12.61 13.43 -2.95
C PHE A 132 13.29 12.44 -2.01
N SER A 133 13.01 12.54 -0.70
CA SER A 133 13.56 11.63 0.33
C SER A 133 15.09 11.48 0.30
N GLY A 134 15.82 12.55 -0.06
CA GLY A 134 17.28 12.58 -0.14
C GLY A 134 17.88 12.09 -1.47
N PHE A 135 17.05 11.77 -2.47
CA PHE A 135 17.49 11.46 -3.83
C PHE A 135 17.27 12.66 -4.74
N GLU A 136 18.24 12.94 -5.62
CA GLU A 136 18.22 14.04 -6.59
C GLU A 136 18.11 13.46 -8.02
N PRO A 137 16.90 13.14 -8.51
CA PRO A 137 16.71 12.39 -9.75
C PRO A 137 17.08 13.12 -11.05
N LEU A 138 17.39 14.43 -10.96
CA LEU A 138 17.66 15.28 -12.13
C LEU A 138 19.13 15.69 -12.29
N ALA A 139 20.00 15.39 -11.32
CA ALA A 139 21.41 15.78 -11.34
C ALA A 139 22.38 14.59 -11.47
N ASP A 140 21.90 13.35 -11.38
CA ASP A 140 22.72 12.14 -11.41
C ASP A 140 22.08 11.08 -12.31
N ASP A 141 22.74 10.77 -13.44
CA ASP A 141 22.31 9.74 -14.38
C ASP A 141 22.66 8.31 -13.94
N THR A 142 23.51 8.17 -12.91
CA THR A 142 23.89 6.88 -12.32
C THR A 142 22.95 6.46 -11.20
N LEU A 143 22.12 7.38 -10.70
CA LEU A 143 21.15 7.12 -9.66
C LEU A 143 20.18 6.01 -10.09
N GLN A 144 20.06 4.98 -9.26
CA GLN A 144 19.06 3.93 -9.40
C GLN A 144 18.32 3.77 -8.08
N VAL A 145 17.05 4.17 -8.08
CA VAL A 145 16.17 3.96 -6.93
C VAL A 145 15.38 2.69 -7.17
N GLU A 146 15.79 1.61 -6.49
CA GLU A 146 15.12 0.32 -6.55
C GLU A 146 13.97 0.27 -5.54
N LEU A 147 12.74 0.22 -6.03
CA LEU A 147 11.55 0.16 -5.19
C LEU A 147 11.05 -1.28 -5.08
N ALA A 148 10.96 -1.79 -3.85
CA ALA A 148 10.31 -3.08 -3.58
C ALA A 148 8.79 -2.94 -3.66
N VAL A 149 8.22 -3.39 -4.79
CA VAL A 149 6.80 -3.23 -5.15
C VAL A 149 6.04 -4.56 -5.10
N GLY A 150 6.58 -5.56 -4.42
CA GLY A 150 5.96 -6.87 -4.23
C GLY A 150 6.34 -7.53 -2.92
N VAL A 151 5.84 -8.76 -2.74
CA VAL A 151 6.11 -9.60 -1.56
C VAL A 151 7.20 -10.63 -1.80
N ASP A 152 7.47 -10.93 -3.07
CA ASP A 152 8.48 -11.90 -3.48
C ASP A 152 9.83 -11.20 -3.68
N ALA A 153 10.92 -11.93 -3.41
CA ALA A 153 12.27 -11.41 -3.62
C ALA A 153 12.50 -11.12 -5.11
N GLY A 154 12.95 -9.89 -5.42
CA GLY A 154 13.21 -9.44 -6.78
C GLY A 154 12.02 -8.80 -7.51
N ASP A 155 10.87 -8.64 -6.85
CA ASP A 155 9.73 -7.91 -7.42
C ASP A 155 9.92 -6.39 -7.21
N THR A 156 10.83 -5.83 -8.01
CA THR A 156 11.28 -4.45 -7.89
C THR A 156 11.03 -3.65 -9.17
N ILE A 157 10.75 -2.36 -9.00
CA ILE A 157 10.70 -1.39 -10.10
C ILE A 157 11.81 -0.37 -9.84
N THR A 158 12.73 -0.24 -10.79
CA THR A 158 13.79 0.75 -10.72
C THR A 158 13.33 2.04 -11.39
N VAL A 159 13.48 3.16 -10.68
CA VAL A 159 13.42 4.51 -11.25
C VAL A 159 14.85 5.00 -11.41
N SER A 160 15.25 5.25 -12.66
CA SER A 160 16.57 5.79 -12.99
C SER A 160 16.57 7.31 -12.91
N GLY A 161 17.64 7.88 -12.36
CA GLY A 161 17.92 9.29 -12.48
C GLY A 161 18.34 9.66 -13.91
N VAL A 162 18.39 10.95 -14.15
CA VAL A 162 18.79 11.56 -15.43
C VAL A 162 19.67 12.75 -15.15
N ASP A 163 20.53 13.09 -16.10
CA ASP A 163 21.25 14.37 -16.07
C ASP A 163 20.46 15.42 -16.86
N ALA A 164 19.75 16.28 -16.14
CA ALA A 164 19.01 17.43 -16.66
C ALA A 164 19.71 18.77 -16.36
N THR A 165 21.00 18.75 -16.00
CA THR A 165 21.82 19.97 -15.88
C THR A 165 21.99 20.64 -17.24
N ALA A 166 22.43 21.90 -17.25
CA ALA A 166 22.76 22.62 -18.48
C ALA A 166 23.78 21.83 -19.33
N SER A 167 24.76 21.18 -18.69
CA SER A 167 25.73 20.31 -19.37
C SER A 167 25.06 19.05 -19.93
N GLY A 168 24.25 18.34 -19.13
CA GLY A 168 23.53 17.13 -19.53
C GLY A 168 22.56 17.33 -20.70
N LEU A 169 21.95 18.52 -20.76
CA LEU A 169 21.05 18.94 -21.84
C LEU A 169 21.78 19.47 -23.08
N GLY A 170 23.10 19.66 -23.03
CA GLY A 170 23.91 20.16 -24.14
C GLY A 170 23.84 21.68 -24.35
N VAL A 171 23.41 22.42 -23.32
CA VAL A 171 23.35 23.90 -23.32
C VAL A 171 24.45 24.54 -22.45
N GLY A 172 25.28 23.72 -21.81
CA GLY A 172 26.42 24.17 -21.01
C GLY A 172 27.44 24.94 -21.84
N GLY A 173 27.75 26.17 -21.40
CA GLY A 173 28.74 27.03 -22.05
C GLY A 173 28.26 27.69 -23.34
N LEU A 174 26.97 27.63 -23.68
CA LEU A 174 26.41 28.44 -24.75
C LEU A 174 26.43 29.92 -24.36
N ASP A 175 26.64 30.78 -25.35
CA ASP A 175 26.47 32.22 -25.22
C ASP A 175 25.61 32.78 -26.35
N ILE A 176 25.06 33.97 -26.12
CA ILE A 176 24.30 34.74 -27.11
C ILE A 176 24.86 36.16 -27.25
N ALA A 177 26.12 36.36 -26.88
CA ALA A 177 26.80 37.66 -26.88
C ALA A 177 26.97 38.23 -28.30
N THR A 178 27.01 37.36 -29.31
CA THR A 178 27.08 37.74 -30.74
C THR A 178 25.91 37.17 -31.54
N SER A 179 25.55 37.81 -32.65
CA SER A 179 24.48 37.30 -33.52
C SER A 179 24.80 35.92 -34.13
N GLY A 180 26.09 35.64 -34.36
CA GLY A 180 26.55 34.33 -34.84
C GLY A 180 26.41 33.25 -33.78
N ALA A 181 26.85 33.52 -32.55
CA ALA A 181 26.71 32.60 -31.42
C ALA A 181 25.24 32.34 -31.09
N ALA A 182 24.41 33.39 -31.07
CA ALA A 182 22.97 33.26 -30.86
C ALA A 182 22.30 32.35 -31.89
N ALA A 183 22.69 32.47 -33.18
CA ALA A 183 22.15 31.61 -34.24
C ALA A 183 22.59 30.14 -34.08
N SER A 184 23.84 29.87 -33.66
CA SER A 184 24.28 28.50 -33.37
C SER A 184 23.60 27.90 -32.14
N SER A 185 23.33 28.71 -31.12
CA SER A 185 22.71 28.28 -29.86
C SER A 185 21.24 27.84 -30.04
N LEU A 186 20.53 28.35 -31.04
CA LEU A 186 19.13 27.98 -31.31
C LEU A 186 18.94 26.48 -31.58
N ALA A 187 19.83 25.87 -32.37
CA ALA A 187 19.74 24.44 -32.68
C ALA A 187 20.00 23.57 -31.44
N SER A 188 20.94 23.97 -30.58
CA SER A 188 21.21 23.30 -29.31
C SER A 188 20.04 23.45 -28.34
N LEU A 189 19.40 24.62 -28.28
CA LEU A 189 18.22 24.86 -27.44
C LEU A 189 17.00 24.04 -27.91
N ASP A 190 16.76 23.96 -29.22
CA ASP A 190 15.70 23.09 -29.77
C ASP A 190 15.94 21.62 -29.41
N THR A 191 17.19 21.17 -29.48
CA THR A 191 17.60 19.81 -29.08
C THR A 191 17.41 19.60 -27.58
N ALA A 192 17.79 20.58 -26.76
CA ALA A 192 17.64 20.52 -25.30
C ALA A 192 16.18 20.46 -24.85
N ILE A 193 15.28 21.23 -25.49
CA ILE A 193 13.83 21.16 -25.24
C ILE A 193 13.29 19.77 -25.59
N GLY A 194 13.73 19.21 -26.72
CA GLY A 194 13.40 17.84 -27.12
C GLY A 194 13.90 16.80 -26.11
N ASN A 195 15.13 16.94 -25.64
CA ASN A 195 15.74 16.06 -24.62
C ASN A 195 14.99 16.16 -23.29
N ALA A 196 14.72 17.37 -22.78
CA ALA A 196 13.97 17.57 -21.53
C ALA A 196 12.58 16.91 -21.60
N SER A 197 11.89 17.05 -22.73
CA SER A 197 10.61 16.38 -22.97
C SER A 197 10.73 14.85 -22.99
N ALA A 198 11.80 14.32 -23.60
CA ALA A 198 12.08 12.89 -23.59
C ALA A 198 12.42 12.35 -22.19
N LEU A 199 13.16 13.12 -21.38
CA LEU A 199 13.43 12.78 -19.98
C LEU A 199 12.14 12.77 -19.16
N ALA A 200 11.27 13.77 -19.32
CA ALA A 200 9.97 13.81 -18.64
C ALA A 200 9.08 12.62 -19.02
N ALA A 201 9.11 12.20 -20.29
CA ALA A 201 8.42 11.01 -20.76
C ALA A 201 8.94 9.72 -20.09
N ARG A 202 10.24 9.60 -19.80
CA ARG A 202 10.80 8.44 -19.08
C ARG A 202 10.22 8.33 -17.67
N PHE A 203 10.14 9.42 -16.93
CA PHE A 203 9.50 9.44 -15.61
C PHE A 203 7.99 9.17 -15.70
N GLY A 204 7.31 9.67 -16.74
CA GLY A 204 5.89 9.35 -16.96
C GLY A 204 5.63 7.88 -17.27
N VAL A 205 6.53 7.20 -17.99
CA VAL A 205 6.44 5.74 -18.18
C VAL A 205 6.63 5.00 -16.86
N ALA A 206 7.60 5.42 -16.03
CA ALA A 206 7.81 4.84 -14.71
C ALA A 206 6.60 5.03 -13.79
N GLU A 207 6.01 6.24 -13.76
CA GLU A 207 4.78 6.55 -13.03
C GLU A 207 3.62 5.64 -13.46
N ASN A 208 3.34 5.52 -14.75
CA ASN A 208 2.28 4.64 -15.27
C ASN A 208 2.48 3.17 -14.88
N ARG A 209 3.72 2.69 -14.88
CA ARG A 209 4.06 1.34 -14.43
C ARG A 209 3.78 1.17 -12.93
N LEU A 210 4.18 2.14 -12.11
CA LEU A 210 3.95 2.15 -10.67
C LEU A 210 2.46 2.26 -10.33
N GLU A 211 1.68 3.08 -11.04
CA GLU A 211 0.24 3.15 -10.84
C GLU A 211 -0.47 1.83 -11.19
N SER A 212 -0.09 1.21 -12.30
CA SER A 212 -0.61 -0.11 -12.67
C SER A 212 -0.29 -1.14 -11.60
N ARG A 213 0.94 -1.09 -11.06
CA ARG A 213 1.36 -1.94 -9.96
C ARG A 213 0.58 -1.67 -8.67
N SER A 214 0.32 -0.41 -8.33
CA SER A 214 -0.49 0.00 -7.18
C SER A 214 -1.92 -0.55 -7.27
N ARG A 215 -2.55 -0.46 -8.46
CA ARG A 215 -3.88 -1.05 -8.70
C ARG A 215 -3.88 -2.58 -8.52
N LEU A 216 -2.84 -3.26 -9.03
CA LEU A 216 -2.69 -4.70 -8.85
C LEU A 216 -2.51 -5.08 -7.37
N LEU A 217 -1.67 -4.37 -6.63
CA LEU A 217 -1.45 -4.59 -5.20
C LEU A 217 -2.74 -4.38 -4.40
N GLY A 218 -3.50 -3.33 -4.70
CA GLY A 218 -4.81 -3.09 -4.09
C GLY A 218 -5.79 -4.23 -4.30
N ALA A 219 -5.91 -4.72 -5.55
CA ALA A 219 -6.77 -5.87 -5.86
C ALA A 219 -6.31 -7.15 -5.14
N ARG A 220 -5.00 -7.36 -5.01
CA ARG A 220 -4.43 -8.51 -4.28
C ARG A 220 -4.68 -8.42 -2.78
N ILE A 221 -4.55 -7.23 -2.17
CA ILE A 221 -4.88 -7.00 -0.75
C ILE A 221 -6.35 -7.33 -0.49
N GLU A 222 -7.27 -6.85 -1.33
CA GLU A 222 -8.71 -7.11 -1.19
C GLU A 222 -9.02 -8.62 -1.32
N ALA A 223 -8.46 -9.28 -2.32
CA ALA A 223 -8.65 -10.71 -2.53
C ALA A 223 -8.13 -11.55 -1.36
N THR A 224 -6.94 -11.23 -0.85
CA THR A 224 -6.33 -11.92 0.30
C THR A 224 -7.07 -11.63 1.60
N ALA A 225 -7.53 -10.40 1.82
CA ALA A 225 -8.37 -10.04 2.97
C ALA A 225 -9.72 -10.76 2.95
N SER A 226 -10.36 -10.86 1.79
CA SER A 226 -11.59 -11.65 1.61
C SER A 226 -11.36 -13.14 1.89
N ALA A 227 -10.20 -13.68 1.48
CA ALA A 227 -9.83 -15.06 1.77
C ALA A 227 -9.56 -15.30 3.27
N GLU A 228 -8.89 -14.35 3.95
CA GLU A 228 -8.63 -14.42 5.39
C GLU A 228 -9.93 -14.34 6.20
N SER A 229 -10.82 -13.40 5.86
CA SER A 229 -12.14 -13.24 6.47
C SER A 229 -12.97 -14.52 6.39
N ARG A 230 -13.05 -15.16 5.22
CA ARG A 230 -13.77 -16.45 5.05
C ARG A 230 -13.25 -17.57 5.97
N ILE A 231 -11.98 -17.52 6.33
CA ILE A 231 -11.36 -18.53 7.21
C ILE A 231 -11.57 -18.14 8.68
N ARG A 232 -11.32 -16.89 9.04
CA ARG A 232 -11.14 -16.50 10.43
C ARG A 232 -12.36 -15.82 11.04
N ASP A 233 -13.18 -15.14 10.27
CA ASP A 233 -14.31 -14.37 10.79
C ASP A 233 -15.48 -15.28 11.19
N ALA A 234 -16.21 -14.87 12.23
CA ALA A 234 -17.41 -15.55 12.69
C ALA A 234 -18.67 -14.98 12.02
N ASP A 235 -19.58 -15.87 11.62
CA ASP A 235 -20.95 -15.49 11.27
C ASP A 235 -21.73 -15.20 12.55
N PHE A 236 -22.05 -13.92 12.78
CA PHE A 236 -22.75 -13.47 13.98
C PHE A 236 -24.16 -14.07 14.10
N ALA A 237 -24.88 -14.26 12.99
CA ALA A 237 -26.23 -14.80 13.00
C ALA A 237 -26.21 -16.27 13.42
N LEU A 238 -25.28 -17.04 12.87
CA LEU A 238 -25.10 -18.45 13.22
C LEU A 238 -24.66 -18.60 14.68
N GLU A 239 -23.65 -17.86 15.13
CA GLU A 239 -23.13 -17.99 16.50
C GLU A 239 -24.14 -17.50 17.55
N SER A 240 -24.96 -16.49 17.24
CA SER A 240 -26.06 -16.05 18.12
C SER A 240 -27.15 -17.12 18.25
N ALA A 241 -27.52 -17.78 17.15
CA ALA A 241 -28.48 -18.89 17.18
C ALA A 241 -27.93 -20.11 17.96
N LEU A 242 -26.64 -20.43 17.78
CA LEU A 242 -25.98 -21.49 18.54
C LEU A 242 -25.90 -21.16 20.03
N LEU A 243 -25.56 -19.92 20.38
CA LEU A 243 -25.54 -19.45 21.76
C LEU A 243 -26.92 -19.61 22.42
N ALA A 244 -27.97 -19.10 21.79
CA ALA A 244 -29.34 -19.21 22.28
C ALA A 244 -29.78 -20.68 22.43
N ARG A 245 -29.51 -21.53 21.44
CA ARG A 245 -29.81 -22.96 21.51
C ARG A 245 -29.11 -23.63 22.69
N ASN A 246 -27.83 -23.34 22.90
CA ASN A 246 -27.06 -23.98 23.96
C ASN A 246 -27.45 -23.45 25.35
N GLN A 247 -27.90 -22.19 25.47
CA GLN A 247 -28.50 -21.64 26.70
C GLN A 247 -29.80 -22.37 27.06
N ILE A 248 -30.69 -22.59 26.08
CA ILE A 248 -31.94 -23.36 26.29
C ILE A 248 -31.63 -24.80 26.74
N ILE A 249 -30.62 -25.45 26.15
CA ILE A 249 -30.19 -26.80 26.55
C ILE A 249 -29.62 -26.79 27.97
N GLN A 250 -28.84 -25.76 28.34
CA GLN A 250 -28.30 -25.61 29.68
C GLN A 250 -29.41 -25.49 30.73
N GLU A 251 -30.40 -24.61 30.51
CA GLU A 251 -31.57 -24.44 31.38
C GLU A 251 -32.40 -25.72 31.48
N SER A 252 -32.64 -26.38 30.34
CA SER A 252 -33.39 -27.64 30.27
C SER A 252 -32.68 -28.77 31.03
N ALA A 253 -31.35 -28.87 30.91
CA ALA A 253 -30.57 -29.88 31.62
C ALA A 253 -30.59 -29.65 33.14
N ILE A 254 -30.52 -28.39 33.59
CA ILE A 254 -30.66 -28.03 35.01
C ILE A 254 -32.05 -28.43 35.53
N ALA A 255 -33.11 -28.14 34.77
CA ALA A 255 -34.47 -28.53 35.13
C ALA A 255 -34.65 -30.06 35.22
N VAL A 256 -34.08 -30.83 34.27
CA VAL A 256 -34.13 -32.29 34.28
C VAL A 256 -33.32 -32.90 35.44
N ILE A 257 -32.17 -32.33 35.78
CA ILE A 257 -31.40 -32.74 36.96
C ILE A 257 -32.19 -32.46 38.24
N GLY A 258 -32.81 -31.28 38.34
CA GLY A 258 -33.70 -30.92 39.45
C GLY A 258 -34.86 -31.91 39.60
N GLN A 259 -35.52 -32.27 38.50
CA GLN A 259 -36.61 -33.23 38.48
C GLN A 259 -36.15 -34.65 38.84
N ALA A 260 -34.99 -35.08 38.33
CA ALA A 260 -34.42 -36.40 38.64
C ALA A 260 -34.09 -36.53 40.13
N ASN A 261 -33.55 -35.48 40.76
CA ASN A 261 -33.29 -35.45 42.19
C ASN A 261 -34.58 -35.45 43.03
N ALA A 262 -35.63 -34.76 42.58
CA ALA A 262 -36.93 -34.74 43.25
C ALA A 262 -37.66 -36.10 43.16
N ASN A 263 -37.56 -36.81 42.03
CA ASN A 263 -38.13 -38.15 41.90
C ASN A 263 -37.42 -39.18 42.80
N LEU A 264 -36.10 -39.04 43.00
CA LEU A 264 -35.32 -39.90 43.93
C LEU A 264 -35.78 -39.73 45.38
N SER A 265 -36.02 -38.49 45.83
CA SER A 265 -36.49 -38.24 47.21
C SER A 265 -37.93 -38.71 47.42
N LEU A 266 -38.79 -38.63 46.39
CA LEU A 266 -40.15 -39.18 46.40
C LEU A 266 -40.17 -40.71 46.54
N VAL A 267 -39.28 -41.41 45.82
CA VAL A 267 -39.15 -42.87 45.93
C VAL A 267 -38.63 -43.28 47.31
N LEU A 268 -37.67 -42.54 47.87
CA LEU A 268 -37.19 -42.79 49.23
C LEU A 268 -38.30 -42.59 50.28
N ARG A 269 -39.14 -41.56 50.14
CA ARG A 269 -40.31 -41.33 51.00
C ARG A 269 -41.43 -42.35 50.87
N LEU A 270 -41.49 -43.11 49.76
CA LEU A 270 -42.47 -44.19 49.56
C LEU A 270 -41.97 -45.54 50.10
N LEU A 271 -40.69 -45.62 50.50
CA LEU A 271 -40.07 -46.80 51.10
C LEU A 271 -39.91 -46.69 52.63
N GLU A 272 -40.17 -45.51 53.20
CA GLU A 272 -40.41 -45.28 54.63
C GLU A 272 -41.90 -45.48 54.96
#